data_AF-A0A947VW19-F1
#
_entry.id   AF-A0A947VW19-F1
#
_cell.length_a   1.000
_cell.length_b   1.000
_cell.length_c   1.000
_cell.angle_alpha   90.00
_cell.angle_beta   90.00
_cell.angle_gamma   90.00
#
_symmetry.space_group_name_H-M   'P 1'
#
loop_
_entity.id
_entity.type
_entity.pdbx_description
1 polymer ?
#
loop_
_entity_poly.entity_id
_entity_poly.type
_entity_poly.pdbx_seq_one_letter_code
_entity_poly.pdbx_strand_id
1 'polypeptide(L)'
;EEEISCKDSLDCPSQMKCENSVCIDVGCIEEGHRTPIVAVSPEGIESLEHMATECCEGLKAIHAPDEFDENCSLKPIVVGVIGRPQQVCSKCGNGICEGWETKCNCPEDCKAVECFKEGETYMPGEDRQCCAGLKAMTITYGDGIICTLPMGYVCTAFCGDGKCEGEYENACSCPKDCFLLETPVLTDPGISVNKHEAFTLNWTSVKGAKRYWLQRDTSTSFSIPPWYSEVNSATDNPGIGTSYPEVSTTYYYRVKACDDQRCSTWSNVVDIQVIVPASITIISPNGGERWYVENTYTIYWEQTGLTKVNINLLSQKMGALSDTYKVTSIAIDVDATKSSYLWNIPAEIPISSISDSPYLFDYPCHKIEVVDSRYGRDSVVTKVFSDQSDDCFSIVSATTNPRVTVFSPNGGEVWKIGKTYTIQWSSSNFPVGNNIDIELIGVDGAGNSVRKTLFSSLPHDSTGVNWLVPADSKGKYRIRVISYAFVCGGNQSTCLDDSDASFSIVITTTP
;
A
#
# COMPACT_ATOMS: atom_id res chain seq x y z
N GLU A 1 42.04 -18.71 -98.03
CA GLU A 1 42.16 -20.19 -98.05
C GLU A 1 41.16 -20.70 -99.07
N GLU A 2 41.49 -21.73 -99.84
CA GLU A 2 40.54 -22.33 -100.80
C GLU A 2 39.41 -23.01 -100.01
N GLU A 3 38.17 -22.56 -100.19
CA GLU A 3 37.00 -23.19 -99.58
C GLU A 3 36.82 -24.61 -100.15
N ILE A 4 36.94 -25.63 -99.30
CA ILE A 4 36.75 -27.03 -99.69
C ILE A 4 35.26 -27.30 -99.76
N SER A 5 34.74 -27.64 -100.94
CA SER A 5 33.34 -28.05 -101.12
C SER A 5 33.12 -29.48 -100.64
N CYS A 6 31.99 -29.71 -99.99
CA CYS A 6 31.59 -31.02 -99.45
C CYS A 6 30.09 -31.28 -99.67
N LYS A 7 29.69 -32.57 -99.70
CA LYS A 7 28.29 -32.99 -99.66
C LYS A 7 27.91 -33.49 -98.26
N ASP A 8 28.83 -34.17 -97.61
CA ASP A 8 28.73 -34.54 -96.20
C ASP A 8 30.08 -34.36 -95.49
N SER A 9 30.14 -34.64 -94.19
CA SER A 9 31.35 -34.36 -93.40
C SER A 9 32.51 -35.30 -93.73
N LEU A 10 32.27 -36.47 -94.31
CA LEU A 10 33.35 -37.40 -94.70
C LEU A 10 34.16 -36.88 -95.89
N ASP A 11 33.59 -35.94 -96.67
CA ASP A 11 34.30 -35.23 -97.74
C ASP A 11 35.30 -34.18 -97.19
N CYS A 12 35.24 -33.85 -95.90
CA CYS A 12 36.08 -32.84 -95.27
C CYS A 12 37.33 -33.44 -94.60
N PRO A 13 38.45 -32.68 -94.53
CA PRO A 13 39.60 -33.06 -93.73
C PRO A 13 39.25 -33.29 -92.25
N SER A 14 40.10 -34.04 -91.54
CA SER A 14 39.94 -34.30 -90.11
C SER A 14 39.86 -32.99 -89.29
N GLN A 15 38.98 -32.96 -88.28
CA GLN A 15 38.61 -31.79 -87.46
C GLN A 15 37.92 -30.66 -88.23
N MET A 16 37.19 -30.99 -89.31
CA MET A 16 36.27 -30.08 -90.00
C MET A 16 34.88 -30.71 -90.16
N LYS A 17 33.84 -29.94 -90.43
CA LYS A 17 32.48 -30.45 -90.69
C LYS A 17 31.91 -29.75 -91.91
N CYS A 18 31.09 -30.47 -92.67
CA CYS A 18 30.40 -29.88 -93.82
C CYS A 18 29.19 -29.06 -93.36
N GLU A 19 29.20 -27.75 -93.61
CA GLU A 19 28.06 -26.87 -93.36
C GLU A 19 27.81 -25.98 -94.59
N ASN A 20 26.56 -25.95 -95.06
CA ASN A 20 26.17 -25.25 -96.29
C ASN A 20 27.02 -25.58 -97.53
N SER A 21 27.45 -26.84 -97.66
CA SER A 21 28.28 -27.38 -98.75
C SER A 21 29.75 -26.91 -98.76
N VAL A 22 30.23 -26.34 -97.64
CA VAL A 22 31.62 -25.94 -97.43
C VAL A 22 32.14 -26.59 -96.13
N CYS A 23 33.38 -27.07 -96.15
CA CYS A 23 34.04 -27.58 -94.95
C CYS A 23 34.44 -26.42 -94.05
N ILE A 24 33.93 -26.43 -92.82
CA ILE A 24 34.28 -25.48 -91.76
C ILE A 24 35.06 -26.18 -90.65
N ASP A 25 36.01 -25.50 -90.04
CA ASP A 25 36.70 -26.00 -88.84
C ASP A 25 35.67 -26.15 -87.70
N VAL A 26 35.64 -27.32 -87.03
CA VAL A 26 34.73 -27.55 -85.91
C VAL A 26 35.19 -26.90 -84.61
N GLY A 27 36.36 -26.26 -84.63
CA GLY A 27 36.92 -25.53 -83.51
C GLY A 27 37.23 -26.41 -82.32
N CYS A 28 37.23 -25.80 -81.15
CA CYS A 28 37.49 -26.45 -79.87
C CYS A 28 36.24 -26.37 -78.97
N ILE A 29 36.20 -27.19 -77.92
CA ILE A 29 35.06 -27.20 -76.99
C ILE A 29 35.20 -26.07 -75.95
N GLU A 30 34.18 -25.23 -75.85
CA GLU A 30 34.11 -24.13 -74.89
C GLU A 30 33.93 -24.60 -73.44
N GLU A 31 34.20 -23.70 -72.51
CA GLU A 31 34.03 -23.94 -71.07
C GLU A 31 32.59 -24.33 -70.73
N GLY A 32 32.43 -25.27 -69.79
CA GLY A 32 31.15 -25.82 -69.34
C GLY A 32 30.51 -26.84 -70.29
N HIS A 33 31.05 -27.05 -71.49
CA HIS A 33 30.55 -28.03 -72.45
C HIS A 33 31.29 -29.37 -72.36
N ARG A 34 30.61 -30.44 -72.77
CA ARG A 34 31.10 -31.83 -72.66
C ARG A 34 31.77 -32.32 -73.93
N THR A 35 32.82 -33.12 -73.78
CA THR A 35 33.49 -33.80 -74.90
C THR A 35 32.62 -34.94 -75.46
N PRO A 36 32.58 -35.14 -76.80
CA PRO A 36 31.84 -36.23 -77.42
C PRO A 36 32.43 -37.61 -77.08
N ILE A 37 31.61 -38.66 -77.20
CA ILE A 37 31.93 -40.03 -76.74
C ILE A 37 32.82 -40.75 -77.77
N VAL A 38 33.95 -41.33 -77.32
CA VAL A 38 34.73 -42.32 -78.09
C VAL A 38 34.11 -43.71 -77.94
N ALA A 39 33.38 -44.16 -78.96
CA ALA A 39 32.95 -45.55 -79.06
C ALA A 39 34.01 -46.35 -79.84
N VAL A 40 34.75 -47.24 -79.15
CA VAL A 40 35.60 -48.22 -79.84
C VAL A 40 34.76 -49.46 -80.11
N SER A 41 34.14 -49.52 -81.29
CA SER A 41 33.58 -50.77 -81.84
C SER A 41 34.73 -51.63 -82.40
N PRO A 42 34.71 -52.98 -82.25
CA PRO A 42 35.68 -53.86 -82.91
C PRO A 42 35.56 -53.85 -84.45
N GLU A 43 34.48 -53.28 -84.99
CA GLU A 43 34.25 -53.10 -86.42
C GLU A 43 34.11 -51.60 -86.72
N GLY A 44 35.16 -51.00 -87.30
CA GLY A 44 35.10 -49.70 -87.97
C GLY A 44 35.05 -48.46 -87.07
N ILE A 45 36.06 -47.60 -87.21
CA ILE A 45 36.03 -46.21 -86.72
C ILE A 45 35.10 -45.44 -87.66
N GLU A 46 33.88 -45.13 -87.22
CA GLU A 46 33.08 -44.10 -87.86
C GLU A 46 32.50 -43.17 -86.77
N SER A 47 32.70 -41.86 -86.95
CA SER A 47 32.05 -40.73 -86.26
C SER A 47 32.79 -39.92 -85.17
N LEU A 48 34.12 -39.76 -85.22
CA LEU A 48 34.80 -38.71 -84.43
C LEU A 48 35.74 -37.80 -85.23
N GLU A 49 36.08 -38.16 -86.45
CA GLU A 49 37.04 -37.39 -87.26
C GLU A 49 36.54 -35.98 -87.59
N HIS A 50 35.25 -35.67 -87.40
CA HIS A 50 34.60 -34.41 -87.80
C HIS A 50 33.84 -33.74 -86.63
N MET A 51 34.30 -33.93 -85.39
CA MET A 51 33.83 -33.22 -84.20
C MET A 51 35.02 -32.68 -83.39
N ALA A 52 34.83 -31.54 -82.71
CA ALA A 52 35.80 -31.04 -81.76
C ALA A 52 35.92 -32.06 -80.62
N THR A 53 37.14 -32.56 -80.39
CA THR A 53 37.42 -33.57 -79.35
C THR A 53 38.30 -33.04 -78.23
N GLU A 54 38.87 -31.85 -78.42
CA GLU A 54 39.76 -31.18 -77.47
C GLU A 54 39.13 -29.88 -76.96
N CYS A 55 39.43 -29.55 -75.70
CA CYS A 55 39.02 -28.29 -75.10
C CYS A 55 39.82 -27.13 -75.70
N CYS A 56 39.23 -25.93 -75.73
CA CYS A 56 39.93 -24.73 -76.18
C CYS A 56 41.19 -24.43 -75.35
N GLU A 57 42.14 -23.71 -75.96
CA GLU A 57 43.42 -23.36 -75.32
C GLU A 57 43.19 -22.70 -73.94
N GLY A 58 43.85 -23.24 -72.92
CA GLY A 58 43.72 -22.79 -71.53
C GLY A 58 42.64 -23.49 -70.70
N LEU A 59 41.86 -24.40 -71.29
CA LEU A 59 40.89 -25.24 -70.58
C LEU A 59 41.45 -26.65 -70.33
N LYS A 60 41.04 -27.28 -69.22
CA LYS A 60 41.33 -28.68 -68.90
C LYS A 60 40.08 -29.52 -69.08
N ALA A 61 40.23 -30.73 -69.63
CA ALA A 61 39.19 -31.73 -69.65
C ALA A 61 39.14 -32.43 -68.27
N ILE A 62 38.11 -32.14 -67.47
CA ILE A 62 37.90 -32.75 -66.15
C ILE A 62 36.71 -33.72 -66.19
N HIS A 63 36.65 -34.67 -65.27
CA HIS A 63 35.50 -35.59 -65.17
C HIS A 63 34.20 -34.81 -64.93
N ALA A 64 33.10 -35.24 -65.54
CA ALA A 64 31.83 -34.61 -65.29
C ALA A 64 31.32 -34.87 -63.85
N PRO A 65 30.56 -33.91 -63.26
CA PRO A 65 30.07 -34.03 -61.88
C PRO A 65 29.26 -35.31 -61.59
N ASP A 66 28.50 -35.80 -62.57
CA ASP A 66 27.63 -36.97 -62.42
C ASP A 66 28.39 -38.30 -62.29
N GLU A 67 29.70 -38.30 -62.59
CA GLU A 67 30.55 -39.50 -62.52
C GLU A 67 31.03 -39.84 -61.10
N PHE A 68 30.91 -38.91 -60.15
CA PHE A 68 31.33 -39.12 -58.77
C PHE A 68 30.16 -39.55 -57.88
N ASP A 69 30.46 -40.35 -56.86
CA ASP A 69 29.58 -40.59 -55.72
C ASP A 69 29.72 -39.50 -54.64
N GLU A 70 28.96 -39.62 -53.56
CA GLU A 70 28.93 -38.65 -52.45
C GLU A 70 30.30 -38.48 -51.74
N ASN A 71 31.19 -39.47 -51.89
CA ASN A 71 32.53 -39.52 -51.31
C ASN A 71 33.64 -39.16 -52.32
N CYS A 72 33.28 -38.55 -53.46
CA CYS A 72 34.22 -38.23 -54.54
C CYS A 72 34.98 -39.43 -55.12
N SER A 73 34.41 -40.63 -55.02
CA SER A 73 34.92 -41.80 -55.72
C SER A 73 34.23 -41.92 -57.08
N LEU A 74 34.99 -42.25 -58.12
CA LEU A 74 34.41 -42.53 -59.44
C LEU A 74 33.48 -43.74 -59.34
N LYS A 75 32.25 -43.58 -59.83
CA LYS A 75 31.26 -44.66 -59.84
C LYS A 75 31.80 -45.84 -60.67
N PRO A 76 31.65 -47.10 -60.20
CA PRO A 76 32.16 -48.26 -60.91
C PRO A 76 31.55 -48.41 -62.30
N ILE A 77 32.37 -48.79 -63.28
CA ILE A 77 31.98 -48.98 -64.68
C ILE A 77 30.96 -50.12 -64.77
N VAL A 78 29.75 -49.82 -65.22
CA VAL A 78 28.79 -50.86 -65.63
C VAL A 78 29.16 -51.31 -67.03
N VAL A 79 29.89 -52.42 -67.13
CA VAL A 79 30.26 -53.03 -68.41
C VAL A 79 28.98 -53.48 -69.13
N GLY A 80 28.62 -52.79 -70.21
CA GLY A 80 27.41 -53.07 -71.00
C GLY A 80 26.81 -51.86 -71.71
N VAL A 81 27.19 -50.64 -71.34
CA VAL A 81 26.90 -49.43 -72.12
C VAL A 81 28.19 -49.02 -72.82
N ILE A 82 28.23 -49.16 -74.15
CA ILE A 82 29.30 -48.60 -74.97
C ILE A 82 29.18 -47.08 -74.85
N GLY A 83 30.20 -46.45 -74.27
CA GLY A 83 30.30 -44.99 -74.09
C GLY A 83 30.18 -44.54 -72.63
N ARG A 84 31.32 -44.20 -72.01
CA ARG A 84 31.61 -43.02 -71.15
C ARG A 84 32.98 -43.19 -70.48
N PRO A 85 33.82 -42.13 -70.47
CA PRO A 85 33.60 -40.97 -69.61
C PRO A 85 33.29 -39.68 -70.39
N GLN A 86 32.34 -38.87 -69.89
CA GLN A 86 32.10 -37.53 -70.40
C GLN A 86 32.96 -36.56 -69.62
N GLN A 87 33.99 -36.02 -70.25
CA GLN A 87 34.73 -34.92 -69.67
C GLN A 87 33.99 -33.61 -69.95
N VAL A 88 34.13 -32.65 -69.04
CA VAL A 88 33.69 -31.26 -69.22
C VAL A 88 34.94 -30.39 -69.31
N CYS A 89 34.95 -29.44 -70.22
CA CYS A 89 36.04 -28.48 -70.34
C CYS A 89 35.86 -27.38 -69.29
N SER A 90 36.84 -27.16 -68.41
CA SER A 90 36.79 -26.05 -67.43
C SER A 90 38.18 -25.46 -67.16
N LYS A 91 38.22 -24.22 -66.65
CA LYS A 91 39.45 -23.56 -66.15
C LYS A 91 39.81 -23.96 -64.72
N CYS A 92 39.67 -25.24 -64.38
CA CYS A 92 39.99 -25.72 -63.04
C CYS A 92 41.42 -25.32 -62.58
N GLY A 93 41.48 -24.62 -61.46
CA GLY A 93 42.64 -23.95 -60.87
C GLY A 93 42.61 -22.41 -60.96
N ASN A 94 41.51 -21.79 -61.39
CA ASN A 94 41.39 -20.34 -61.56
C ASN A 94 40.88 -19.59 -60.30
N GLY A 95 40.49 -20.33 -59.26
CA GLY A 95 39.98 -19.83 -57.99
C GLY A 95 38.47 -19.53 -57.94
N ILE A 96 37.70 -19.83 -58.99
CA ILE A 96 36.25 -19.59 -59.09
C ILE A 96 35.54 -20.92 -59.29
N CYS A 97 34.67 -21.31 -58.35
CA CYS A 97 33.88 -22.53 -58.47
C CYS A 97 32.64 -22.31 -59.34
N GLU A 98 32.67 -22.80 -60.58
CA GLU A 98 31.57 -22.65 -61.55
C GLU A 98 30.55 -23.81 -61.47
N GLY A 99 29.37 -23.66 -62.08
CA GLY A 99 28.24 -24.59 -61.89
C GLY A 99 28.45 -26.03 -62.38
N TRP A 100 29.49 -26.29 -63.17
CA TRP A 100 29.93 -27.61 -63.65
C TRP A 100 31.16 -28.14 -62.91
N GLU A 101 31.67 -27.37 -61.94
CA GLU A 101 32.77 -27.73 -61.07
C GLU A 101 32.21 -28.10 -59.69
N THR A 102 32.88 -29.04 -59.02
CA THR A 102 32.50 -29.59 -57.74
C THR A 102 33.77 -29.92 -56.95
N LYS A 103 33.61 -30.15 -55.64
CA LYS A 103 34.70 -30.63 -54.79
C LYS A 103 35.40 -31.89 -55.29
N CYS A 104 34.75 -32.69 -56.16
CA CYS A 104 35.29 -33.96 -56.64
C CYS A 104 36.02 -33.84 -57.98
N ASN A 105 35.51 -33.02 -58.90
CA ASN A 105 36.09 -32.88 -60.25
C ASN A 105 36.97 -31.64 -60.42
N CYS A 106 36.83 -30.62 -59.56
CA CYS A 106 37.74 -29.48 -59.47
C CYS A 106 37.94 -29.02 -58.01
N PRO A 107 38.68 -29.79 -57.19
CA PRO A 107 38.91 -29.47 -55.79
C PRO A 107 39.75 -28.20 -55.55
N GLU A 108 40.50 -27.77 -56.56
CA GLU A 108 41.34 -26.56 -56.50
C GLU A 108 40.48 -25.30 -56.33
N ASP A 109 39.35 -25.24 -57.04
CA ASP A 109 38.44 -24.08 -57.06
C ASP A 109 37.20 -24.30 -56.18
N CYS A 110 36.67 -25.53 -56.15
CA CYS A 110 35.44 -25.90 -55.41
C CYS A 110 35.73 -26.61 -54.10
N LYS A 111 36.68 -26.10 -53.30
CA LYS A 111 37.02 -26.66 -51.98
C LYS A 111 35.75 -26.98 -51.19
N ALA A 112 35.63 -28.22 -50.71
CA ALA A 112 34.56 -28.60 -49.81
C ALA A 112 34.65 -27.73 -48.55
N VAL A 113 33.76 -26.75 -48.40
CA VAL A 113 33.59 -26.06 -47.13
C VAL A 113 32.92 -27.07 -46.22
N GLU A 114 33.70 -27.81 -45.44
CA GLU A 114 33.16 -28.59 -44.32
C GLU A 114 32.41 -27.60 -43.42
N CYS A 115 31.09 -27.75 -43.34
CA CYS A 115 30.28 -26.99 -42.40
C CYS A 115 30.48 -27.53 -40.98
N PHE A 116 30.26 -26.70 -39.97
CA PHE A 116 30.33 -27.14 -38.58
C PHE A 116 29.16 -28.04 -38.24
N LYS A 117 29.47 -29.24 -37.75
CA LYS A 117 28.49 -30.25 -37.32
C LYS A 117 27.92 -29.89 -35.96
N GLU A 118 26.88 -30.61 -35.55
CA GLU A 118 26.25 -30.42 -34.26
C GLU A 118 27.25 -30.62 -33.11
N GLY A 119 27.31 -29.64 -32.19
CA GLY A 119 28.25 -29.61 -31.07
C GLY A 119 29.63 -29.03 -31.39
N GLU A 120 29.94 -28.72 -32.65
CA GLU A 120 31.21 -28.08 -33.01
C GLU A 120 31.20 -26.59 -32.71
N THR A 121 32.33 -26.07 -32.24
CA THR A 121 32.52 -24.68 -31.85
C THR A 121 33.46 -23.95 -32.81
N TYR A 122 33.22 -22.66 -33.03
CA TYR A 122 34.02 -21.82 -33.92
C TYR A 122 34.10 -20.37 -33.46
N MET A 123 35.12 -19.63 -33.90
CA MET A 123 35.32 -18.23 -33.54
C MET A 123 34.74 -17.27 -34.59
N PRO A 124 34.38 -16.02 -34.21
CA PRO A 124 33.95 -15.02 -35.18
C PRO A 124 35.05 -14.76 -36.22
N GLY A 125 34.72 -14.85 -37.50
CA GLY A 125 35.66 -14.62 -38.61
C GLY A 125 36.18 -15.88 -39.31
N GLU A 126 35.73 -17.08 -38.94
CA GLU A 126 35.94 -18.27 -39.77
C GLU A 126 34.99 -18.31 -40.98
N ASP A 127 35.49 -18.76 -42.14
CA ASP A 127 34.76 -18.84 -43.42
C ASP A 127 33.74 -20.01 -43.48
N ARG A 128 33.57 -20.75 -42.37
CA ARG A 128 32.68 -21.91 -42.27
C ARG A 128 31.40 -21.55 -41.52
N GLN A 129 30.26 -22.09 -41.95
CA GLN A 129 28.96 -21.94 -41.29
C GLN A 129 28.49 -23.28 -40.72
N CYS A 130 27.49 -23.26 -39.84
CA CYS A 130 26.83 -24.47 -39.38
C CYS A 130 26.21 -25.25 -40.55
N CYS A 131 26.22 -26.58 -40.47
CA CYS A 131 25.58 -27.43 -41.47
C CYS A 131 24.08 -27.14 -41.58
N ALA A 132 23.51 -27.42 -42.76
CA ALA A 132 22.08 -27.21 -43.01
C ALA A 132 21.21 -27.90 -41.94
N GLY A 133 20.29 -27.14 -41.33
CA GLY A 133 19.44 -27.59 -40.22
C GLY A 133 19.95 -27.22 -38.83
N LEU A 134 21.20 -26.75 -38.70
CA LEU A 134 21.78 -26.28 -37.45
C LEU A 134 21.85 -24.76 -37.41
N LYS A 135 21.74 -24.19 -36.21
CA LYS A 135 21.91 -22.75 -35.97
C LYS A 135 23.18 -22.50 -35.16
N ALA A 136 23.89 -21.44 -35.52
CA ALA A 136 24.99 -20.93 -34.73
C ALA A 136 24.46 -20.25 -33.47
N MET A 137 24.87 -20.72 -32.30
CA MET A 137 24.52 -20.16 -31.02
C MET A 137 25.76 -19.59 -30.34
N THR A 138 25.64 -18.38 -29.80
CA THR A 138 26.75 -17.71 -29.13
C THR A 138 27.16 -18.49 -27.88
N ILE A 139 28.47 -18.74 -27.73
CA ILE A 139 29.06 -19.27 -26.50
C ILE A 139 29.31 -18.10 -25.56
N THR A 140 28.63 -18.09 -24.41
CA THR A 140 28.84 -17.14 -23.32
C THR A 140 29.31 -17.89 -22.06
N TYR A 141 30.28 -17.31 -21.33
CA TYR A 141 30.60 -17.71 -19.96
C TYR A 141 30.09 -16.63 -19.00
N GLY A 142 29.18 -16.99 -18.09
CA GLY A 142 28.64 -16.09 -17.07
C GLY A 142 27.40 -16.66 -16.40
N ASP A 143 27.09 -16.18 -15.19
CA ASP A 143 26.08 -16.71 -14.25
C ASP A 143 24.60 -16.55 -14.70
N GLY A 144 24.31 -16.62 -16.00
CA GLY A 144 22.95 -16.68 -16.55
C GLY A 144 22.14 -15.38 -16.49
N ILE A 145 22.74 -14.24 -16.12
CA ILE A 145 22.02 -12.96 -15.95
C ILE A 145 22.56 -11.82 -16.84
N ILE A 146 23.85 -11.81 -17.23
CA ILE A 146 24.46 -10.75 -18.05
C ILE A 146 25.13 -11.36 -19.27
N CYS A 147 24.60 -11.08 -20.47
CA CYS A 147 25.18 -11.54 -21.74
C CYS A 147 26.39 -10.67 -22.12
N THR A 148 27.61 -11.17 -21.92
CA THR A 148 28.84 -10.52 -22.40
C THR A 148 29.07 -10.79 -23.90
N LEU A 149 29.95 -10.00 -24.53
CA LEU A 149 30.25 -10.09 -25.97
C LEU A 149 30.61 -11.53 -26.40
N PRO A 150 30.17 -11.98 -27.60
CA PRO A 150 30.43 -13.33 -28.12
C PRO A 150 31.92 -13.67 -28.15
N MET A 151 32.31 -14.79 -27.52
CA MET A 151 33.69 -15.31 -27.61
C MET A 151 33.84 -16.39 -28.70
N GLY A 152 32.71 -16.92 -29.17
CA GLY A 152 32.60 -18.00 -30.16
C GLY A 152 31.15 -18.39 -30.40
N TYR A 153 30.95 -19.35 -31.29
CA TYR A 153 29.67 -19.92 -31.67
C TYR A 153 29.73 -21.45 -31.59
N VAL A 154 28.59 -22.10 -31.30
CA VAL A 154 28.40 -23.56 -31.37
C VAL A 154 27.23 -23.87 -32.28
N CYS A 155 27.31 -24.94 -33.09
CA CYS A 155 26.21 -25.33 -33.97
C CYS A 155 25.26 -26.32 -33.29
N THR A 156 23.96 -26.01 -33.25
CA THR A 156 22.94 -26.86 -32.61
C THR A 156 21.57 -26.77 -33.29
N ALA A 157 20.78 -27.85 -33.22
CA ALA A 157 19.40 -27.91 -33.71
C ALA A 157 18.35 -27.52 -32.65
N PHE A 158 18.73 -27.50 -31.36
CA PHE A 158 17.77 -27.51 -30.25
C PHE A 158 17.03 -26.18 -30.06
N CYS A 159 17.61 -25.05 -30.48
CA CYS A 159 16.94 -23.76 -30.34
C CYS A 159 15.77 -23.52 -31.33
N GLY A 160 14.57 -23.66 -30.80
CA GLY A 160 13.25 -23.49 -31.39
C GLY A 160 12.30 -24.67 -31.14
N ASP A 161 12.68 -25.68 -30.36
CA ASP A 161 11.94 -26.90 -30.06
C ASP A 161 11.03 -26.80 -28.82
N GLY A 162 11.18 -25.73 -28.04
CA GLY A 162 10.38 -25.42 -26.86
C GLY A 162 10.88 -26.03 -25.54
N LYS A 163 12.09 -26.61 -25.53
CA LYS A 163 12.79 -27.10 -24.34
C LYS A 163 14.05 -26.27 -24.11
N CYS A 164 14.48 -26.17 -22.86
CA CYS A 164 15.76 -25.55 -22.51
C CYS A 164 16.64 -26.64 -21.89
N GLU A 165 17.16 -27.52 -22.73
CA GLU A 165 17.84 -28.76 -22.35
C GLU A 165 19.14 -28.90 -23.15
N GLY A 166 20.29 -28.74 -22.48
CA GLY A 166 21.60 -28.91 -23.11
C GLY A 166 22.66 -28.02 -22.51
N GLU A 167 23.93 -28.39 -22.67
CA GLU A 167 25.08 -27.67 -22.10
C GLU A 167 25.21 -26.22 -22.65
N TYR A 168 24.60 -25.96 -23.81
CA TYR A 168 24.71 -24.69 -24.53
C TYR A 168 23.39 -23.93 -24.68
N GLU A 169 22.29 -24.41 -24.10
CA GLU A 169 20.99 -23.73 -24.13
C GLU A 169 20.78 -22.89 -22.87
N ASN A 170 20.84 -21.57 -23.02
CA ASN A 170 20.57 -20.63 -21.94
C ASN A 170 19.87 -19.37 -22.48
N ALA A 171 19.49 -18.46 -21.58
CA ALA A 171 18.76 -17.25 -21.94
C ALA A 171 19.50 -16.33 -22.92
N CYS A 172 20.83 -16.39 -23.01
CA CYS A 172 21.63 -15.60 -23.95
C CYS A 172 21.83 -16.30 -25.29
N SER A 173 22.01 -17.64 -25.29
CA SER A 173 22.31 -18.42 -26.50
C SER A 173 21.04 -18.91 -27.22
N CYS A 174 19.99 -19.25 -26.48
CA CYS A 174 18.68 -19.66 -27.01
C CYS A 174 17.50 -18.97 -26.29
N PRO A 175 17.28 -17.66 -26.50
CA PRO A 175 16.20 -16.94 -25.86
C PRO A 175 14.80 -17.42 -26.28
N LYS A 176 14.67 -18.11 -27.43
CA LYS A 176 13.37 -18.56 -27.94
C LYS A 176 12.75 -19.66 -27.07
N ASP A 177 13.57 -20.58 -26.55
CA ASP A 177 13.10 -21.73 -25.79
C ASP A 177 13.46 -21.62 -24.31
N CYS A 178 14.63 -21.04 -24.02
CA CYS A 178 15.03 -20.67 -22.66
C CYS A 178 14.43 -19.32 -22.21
N PHE A 179 13.40 -18.83 -22.91
CA PHE A 179 12.74 -17.55 -22.65
C PHE A 179 12.42 -17.44 -21.17
N LEU A 180 13.01 -16.42 -20.53
CA LEU A 180 12.86 -16.12 -19.11
C LEU A 180 11.37 -16.13 -18.74
N LEU A 181 11.05 -16.70 -17.58
CA LEU A 181 9.70 -16.56 -17.01
C LEU A 181 9.31 -15.08 -17.10
N GLU A 182 8.08 -14.81 -17.57
CA GLU A 182 7.61 -13.42 -17.66
C GLU A 182 7.76 -12.74 -16.31
N THR A 183 8.11 -11.45 -16.33
CA THR A 183 8.27 -10.70 -15.09
C THR A 183 6.90 -10.50 -14.46
N PRO A 184 6.68 -10.95 -13.21
CA PRO A 184 5.43 -10.65 -12.51
C PRO A 184 5.30 -9.14 -12.30
N VAL A 185 4.07 -8.63 -12.39
CA VAL A 185 3.75 -7.24 -12.07
C VAL A 185 3.20 -7.22 -10.66
N LEU A 186 3.89 -6.53 -9.77
CA LEU A 186 3.46 -6.36 -8.39
C LEU A 186 2.45 -5.22 -8.35
N THR A 187 1.24 -5.50 -7.87
CA THR A 187 0.20 -4.49 -7.76
C THR A 187 0.54 -3.54 -6.64
N ASP A 188 0.62 -2.25 -6.94
CA ASP A 188 0.80 -1.22 -5.92
C ASP A 188 -0.40 -1.22 -4.97
N PRO A 189 -0.20 -1.56 -3.69
CA PRO A 189 -1.29 -1.51 -2.73
C PRO A 189 -1.69 -0.06 -2.41
N GLY A 190 -0.77 0.92 -2.46
CA GLY A 190 -1.01 2.28 -1.96
C GLY A 190 -1.38 2.34 -0.47
N ILE A 191 -1.02 1.31 0.30
CA ILE A 191 -1.47 1.11 1.68
C ILE A 191 -0.38 1.55 2.68
N SER A 192 -0.83 2.16 3.78
CA SER A 192 -0.08 2.20 5.04
C SER A 192 -0.67 1.19 6.02
N VAL A 193 0.19 0.49 6.75
CA VAL A 193 -0.22 -0.62 7.64
C VAL A 193 0.15 -0.30 9.07
N ASN A 194 -0.73 -0.59 10.03
CA ASN A 194 -0.37 -0.44 11.42
C ASN A 194 0.68 -1.49 11.81
N LYS A 195 1.57 -1.14 12.76
CA LYS A 195 2.49 -2.12 13.35
C LYS A 195 1.70 -3.36 13.82
N HIS A 196 2.14 -4.55 13.40
CA HIS A 196 1.52 -5.86 13.67
C HIS A 196 0.17 -6.13 12.97
N GLU A 197 -0.25 -5.26 12.04
CA GLU A 197 -1.39 -5.54 11.17
C GLU A 197 -0.94 -6.31 9.93
N ALA A 198 -1.72 -7.34 9.58
CA ALA A 198 -1.47 -8.16 8.41
C ALA A 198 -1.90 -7.43 7.14
N PHE A 199 -1.16 -7.57 6.04
CA PHE A 199 -1.50 -6.96 4.76
C PHE A 199 -1.11 -7.88 3.60
N THR A 200 -1.88 -7.83 2.51
CA THR A 200 -1.71 -8.73 1.38
C THR A 200 -1.04 -8.00 0.21
N LEU A 201 0.06 -8.57 -0.29
CA LEU A 201 0.65 -8.22 -1.57
C LEU A 201 0.13 -9.17 -2.65
N ASN A 202 -0.23 -8.62 -3.80
CA ASN A 202 -0.72 -9.38 -4.95
C ASN A 202 0.12 -9.07 -6.18
N TRP A 203 0.36 -10.08 -7.02
CA TRP A 203 1.05 -9.91 -8.30
C TRP A 203 0.44 -10.78 -9.39
N THR A 204 0.81 -10.51 -10.64
CA THR A 204 0.34 -11.32 -11.76
C THR A 204 0.90 -12.75 -11.71
N SER A 205 0.03 -13.73 -11.95
CA SER A 205 0.44 -15.13 -12.10
C SER A 205 1.24 -15.30 -13.39
N VAL A 206 2.31 -16.10 -13.33
CA VAL A 206 3.29 -16.29 -14.42
C VAL A 206 3.22 -17.73 -14.87
N LYS A 207 2.90 -17.95 -16.14
CA LYS A 207 2.78 -19.30 -16.71
C LYS A 207 4.13 -20.02 -16.64
N GLY A 208 4.14 -21.24 -16.09
CA GLY A 208 5.34 -22.06 -15.92
C GLY A 208 6.13 -21.80 -14.64
N ALA A 209 5.78 -20.76 -13.86
CA ALA A 209 6.36 -20.56 -12.54
C ALA A 209 5.80 -21.59 -11.55
N LYS A 210 6.69 -22.18 -10.74
CA LYS A 210 6.31 -23.10 -9.64
C LYS A 210 6.24 -22.37 -8.30
N ARG A 211 6.99 -21.27 -8.17
CA ARG A 211 7.15 -20.49 -6.94
C ARG A 211 7.51 -19.04 -7.25
N TYR A 212 7.45 -18.19 -6.24
CA TYR A 212 7.83 -16.79 -6.27
C TYR A 212 8.78 -16.48 -5.13
N TRP A 213 9.74 -15.61 -5.40
CA TRP A 213 10.65 -15.07 -4.40
C TRP A 213 10.26 -13.61 -4.15
N LEU A 214 9.70 -13.33 -2.98
CA LEU A 214 9.40 -11.99 -2.51
C LEU A 214 10.58 -11.45 -1.72
N GLN A 215 10.98 -10.22 -2.00
CA GLN A 215 12.08 -9.53 -1.32
C GLN A 215 11.58 -8.24 -0.69
N ARG A 216 12.07 -7.97 0.53
CA ARG A 216 11.78 -6.75 1.30
C ARG A 216 13.09 -6.07 1.71
N ASP A 217 13.15 -4.75 1.55
CA ASP A 217 14.24 -3.90 2.05
C ASP A 217 13.69 -2.53 2.50
N THR A 218 14.48 -1.77 3.26
CA THR A 218 14.27 -0.34 3.59
C THR A 218 14.95 0.60 2.59
N SER A 219 15.78 0.06 1.68
CA SER A 219 16.39 0.80 0.59
C SER A 219 15.73 0.49 -0.76
N THR A 220 15.52 1.50 -1.58
CA THR A 220 15.08 1.35 -2.99
C THR A 220 16.08 0.61 -3.87
N SER A 221 17.34 0.53 -3.44
CA SER A 221 18.40 -0.19 -4.15
C SER A 221 18.52 -1.66 -3.77
N PHE A 222 17.79 -2.11 -2.75
CA PHE A 222 17.86 -3.48 -2.22
C PHE A 222 19.29 -3.93 -1.85
N SER A 223 20.07 -3.01 -1.27
CA SER A 223 21.51 -3.15 -1.02
C SER A 223 21.87 -3.59 0.41
N ILE A 224 20.89 -3.64 1.31
CA ILE A 224 21.06 -4.12 2.69
C ILE A 224 20.68 -5.61 2.68
N PRO A 225 21.33 -6.51 3.46
CA PRO A 225 20.98 -7.94 3.51
C PRO A 225 19.45 -8.11 3.64
N PRO A 226 18.78 -8.52 2.57
CA PRO A 226 17.35 -8.33 2.47
C PRO A 226 16.64 -9.57 2.99
N TRP A 227 15.45 -9.36 3.55
CA TRP A 227 14.58 -10.47 3.92
C TRP A 227 13.96 -11.06 2.65
N TYR A 228 13.87 -12.40 2.60
CA TYR A 228 13.26 -13.14 1.50
C TYR A 228 12.16 -14.07 2.01
N SER A 229 11.10 -14.23 1.22
CA SER A 229 10.08 -15.25 1.39
C SER A 229 9.87 -16.00 0.08
N GLU A 230 9.76 -17.32 0.18
CA GLU A 230 9.42 -18.20 -0.93
C GLU A 230 7.94 -18.59 -0.82
N VAL A 231 7.20 -18.36 -1.90
CA VAL A 231 5.74 -18.48 -1.92
C VAL A 231 5.28 -19.26 -3.15
N ASN A 232 4.35 -20.19 -2.98
CA ASN A 232 3.85 -21.05 -4.07
C ASN A 232 2.60 -20.48 -4.77
N SER A 233 2.23 -19.23 -4.46
CA SER A 233 1.05 -18.55 -4.99
C SER A 233 1.38 -17.14 -5.48
N ALA A 234 0.52 -16.57 -6.33
CA ALA A 234 0.67 -15.20 -6.84
C ALA A 234 0.27 -14.10 -5.83
N THR A 235 0.36 -14.42 -4.53
CA THR A 235 -0.07 -13.61 -3.40
C THR A 235 0.68 -14.08 -2.16
N ASP A 236 1.02 -13.13 -1.28
CA ASP A 236 1.65 -13.39 0.03
C ASP A 236 1.24 -12.32 1.06
N ASN A 237 1.33 -12.66 2.33
CA ASN A 237 1.06 -11.79 3.46
C ASN A 237 2.34 -11.63 4.31
N PRO A 238 3.30 -10.81 3.86
CA PRO A 238 4.59 -10.68 4.54
C PRO A 238 4.48 -9.95 5.90
N GLY A 239 3.27 -9.50 6.28
CA GLY A 239 2.96 -8.97 7.61
C GLY A 239 2.90 -10.02 8.72
N ILE A 240 2.94 -11.32 8.38
CA ILE A 240 2.89 -12.44 9.33
C ILE A 240 4.22 -13.21 9.29
N GLY A 241 5.06 -13.09 10.33
CA GLY A 241 6.35 -13.80 10.41
C GLY A 241 7.27 -13.31 11.56
N THR A 242 8.47 -13.87 11.66
CA THR A 242 9.42 -13.64 12.78
C THR A 242 10.18 -12.31 12.74
N SER A 243 9.94 -11.45 11.74
CA SER A 243 10.56 -10.13 11.62
C SER A 243 9.50 -9.09 11.22
N TYR A 244 8.83 -8.55 12.23
CA TYR A 244 7.81 -7.52 12.03
C TYR A 244 8.46 -6.23 11.50
N PRO A 245 7.85 -5.58 10.50
CA PRO A 245 8.28 -4.27 10.06
C PRO A 245 8.30 -3.24 11.20
N GLU A 246 9.35 -2.42 11.27
CA GLU A 246 9.48 -1.37 12.29
C GLU A 246 8.61 -0.15 11.95
N VAL A 247 8.19 0.56 13.00
CA VAL A 247 7.33 1.76 12.84
C VAL A 247 8.09 2.91 12.19
N SER A 248 7.34 3.78 11.51
CA SER A 248 7.87 4.94 10.78
C SER A 248 8.91 4.58 9.72
N THR A 249 8.90 3.32 9.27
CA THR A 249 9.80 2.81 8.24
C THR A 249 8.99 2.50 6.99
N THR A 250 9.48 2.97 5.85
CA THR A 250 8.97 2.60 4.54
C THR A 250 9.74 1.38 4.05
N TYR A 251 9.01 0.31 3.73
CA TYR A 251 9.57 -0.90 3.17
C TYR A 251 9.26 -0.99 1.68
N TYR A 252 10.25 -1.39 0.91
CA TYR A 252 10.19 -1.60 -0.52
C TYR A 252 10.13 -3.10 -0.81
N TYR A 253 9.21 -3.48 -1.69
CA TYR A 253 8.95 -4.86 -2.08
C TYR A 253 9.14 -5.04 -3.57
N ARG A 254 9.70 -6.19 -3.95
CA ARG A 254 9.74 -6.68 -5.32
C ARG A 254 9.66 -8.19 -5.32
N VAL A 255 9.12 -8.77 -6.39
CA VAL A 255 8.93 -10.21 -6.53
C VAL A 255 9.50 -10.71 -7.85
N LYS A 256 9.97 -11.94 -7.89
CA LYS A 256 10.34 -12.63 -9.14
C LYS A 256 9.73 -14.03 -9.16
N ALA A 257 9.37 -14.50 -10.36
CA ALA A 257 8.82 -15.81 -10.58
C ALA A 257 9.95 -16.82 -10.81
N CYS A 258 9.87 -18.03 -10.25
CA CYS A 258 10.86 -19.08 -10.45
C CYS A 258 10.20 -20.45 -10.71
N ASP A 259 10.90 -21.30 -11.43
CA ASP A 259 10.65 -22.74 -11.48
C ASP A 259 11.77 -23.50 -10.74
N ASP A 260 12.00 -24.78 -11.06
CA ASP A 260 13.04 -25.59 -10.43
C ASP A 260 14.45 -25.18 -10.85
N GLN A 261 14.61 -24.56 -12.02
CA GLN A 261 15.90 -24.33 -12.65
C GLN A 261 16.21 -22.85 -12.90
N ARG A 262 15.19 -21.98 -12.97
CA ARG A 262 15.34 -20.58 -13.39
C ARG A 262 14.39 -19.62 -12.69
N CYS A 263 14.70 -18.32 -12.81
CA CYS A 263 13.87 -17.22 -12.33
C CYS A 263 13.75 -16.10 -13.37
N SER A 264 12.65 -15.33 -13.31
CA SER A 264 12.46 -14.07 -14.03
C SER A 264 13.38 -12.96 -13.50
N THR A 265 13.42 -11.83 -14.20
CA THR A 265 13.84 -10.55 -13.60
C THR A 265 12.88 -10.11 -12.49
N TRP A 266 13.33 -9.18 -11.64
CA TRP A 266 12.49 -8.61 -10.58
C TRP A 266 11.36 -7.74 -11.16
N SER A 267 10.20 -7.76 -10.48
CA SER A 267 9.05 -6.90 -10.77
C SER A 267 9.37 -5.40 -10.61
N ASN A 268 8.37 -4.56 -10.92
CA ASN A 268 8.31 -3.21 -10.39
C ASN A 268 8.40 -3.22 -8.85
N VAL A 269 8.88 -2.11 -8.29
CA VAL A 269 8.98 -1.92 -6.84
C VAL A 269 7.70 -1.24 -6.35
N VAL A 270 7.16 -1.73 -5.24
CA VAL A 270 6.06 -1.08 -4.51
C VAL A 270 6.54 -0.78 -3.10
N ASP A 271 5.97 0.25 -2.46
CA ASP A 271 6.29 0.61 -1.10
C ASP A 271 5.09 0.46 -0.16
N ILE A 272 5.40 0.17 1.10
CA ILE A 272 4.44 0.13 2.19
C ILE A 272 5.01 0.91 3.36
N GLN A 273 4.25 1.87 3.85
CA GLN A 273 4.60 2.61 5.04
C GLN A 273 4.03 1.93 6.28
N VAL A 274 4.90 1.59 7.23
CA VAL A 274 4.48 1.03 8.53
C VAL A 274 4.28 2.18 9.49
N ILE A 275 3.04 2.36 9.93
CA ILE A 275 2.63 3.45 10.81
C ILE A 275 2.37 2.93 12.22
N VAL A 276 2.49 3.82 13.19
CA VAL A 276 2.01 3.51 14.54
C VAL A 276 0.49 3.56 14.51
N PRO A 277 -0.23 2.53 15.02
CA PRO A 277 -1.68 2.58 15.09
C PRO A 277 -2.10 3.81 15.87
N ALA A 278 -3.04 4.58 15.30
CA ALA A 278 -3.60 5.69 16.03
C ALA A 278 -4.37 5.19 17.25
N SER A 279 -4.27 5.91 18.35
CA SER A 279 -4.96 5.59 19.60
C SER A 279 -5.21 6.86 20.39
N ILE A 280 -6.18 6.80 21.28
CA ILE A 280 -6.45 7.84 22.26
C ILE A 280 -6.96 7.20 23.55
N THR A 281 -6.55 7.75 24.69
CA THR A 281 -6.97 7.31 26.03
C THR A 281 -7.09 8.51 26.95
N ILE A 282 -8.25 8.68 27.58
CA ILE A 282 -8.51 9.74 28.56
C ILE A 282 -7.87 9.36 29.89
N ILE A 283 -7.11 10.29 30.46
CA ILE A 283 -6.48 10.14 31.78
C ILE A 283 -7.32 10.82 32.86
N SER A 284 -7.94 11.96 32.54
CA SER A 284 -8.77 12.73 33.47
C SER A 284 -9.72 13.66 32.72
N PRO A 285 -10.99 13.76 33.14
CA PRO A 285 -11.60 13.01 34.22
C PRO A 285 -11.85 11.56 33.76
N ASN A 286 -11.63 10.60 34.65
CA ASN A 286 -11.77 9.18 34.34
C ASN A 286 -12.70 8.43 35.30
N GLY A 287 -13.30 9.12 36.28
CA GLY A 287 -14.25 8.53 37.22
C GLY A 287 -14.17 9.11 38.61
N GLY A 288 -15.34 9.40 39.19
CA GLY A 288 -15.51 9.84 40.57
C GLY A 288 -15.13 11.30 40.84
N GLU A 289 -14.59 12.03 39.86
CA GLU A 289 -14.28 13.44 40.04
C GLU A 289 -15.55 14.26 40.31
N ARG A 290 -15.39 15.33 41.09
CA ARG A 290 -16.43 16.30 41.36
C ARG A 290 -15.95 17.68 40.93
N TRP A 291 -16.45 18.11 39.79
CA TRP A 291 -16.15 19.41 39.20
C TRP A 291 -17.27 20.39 39.49
N TYR A 292 -16.89 21.66 39.52
CA TYR A 292 -17.81 22.75 39.85
C TYR A 292 -18.01 23.64 38.62
N VAL A 293 -19.25 24.05 38.36
CA VAL A 293 -19.52 25.08 37.33
C VAL A 293 -18.76 26.36 37.65
N GLU A 294 -18.45 27.13 36.61
CA GLU A 294 -17.67 28.38 36.66
C GLU A 294 -16.21 28.23 37.13
N ASN A 295 -15.78 26.99 37.39
CA ASN A 295 -14.37 26.67 37.58
C ASN A 295 -13.76 26.14 36.29
N THR A 296 -12.43 26.20 36.24
CA THR A 296 -11.66 25.69 35.12
C THR A 296 -10.94 24.40 35.52
N TYR A 297 -11.12 23.35 34.71
CA TYR A 297 -10.44 22.05 34.90
C TYR A 297 -9.71 21.66 33.63
N THR A 298 -8.68 20.83 33.76
CA THR A 298 -7.94 20.31 32.61
C THR A 298 -8.39 18.89 32.31
N ILE A 299 -8.76 18.66 31.06
CA ILE A 299 -8.99 17.33 30.50
C ILE A 299 -7.64 16.84 29.98
N TYR A 300 -7.21 15.64 30.37
CA TYR A 300 -5.95 15.02 29.96
C TYR A 300 -6.19 13.76 29.15
N TRP A 301 -5.35 13.52 28.14
CA TRP A 301 -5.36 12.30 27.34
C TRP A 301 -3.96 11.93 26.86
N GLU A 302 -3.74 10.65 26.59
CA GLU A 302 -2.64 10.15 25.78
C GLU A 302 -3.15 9.85 24.37
N GLN A 303 -2.33 10.09 23.35
CA GLN A 303 -2.67 9.76 21.97
C GLN A 303 -1.45 9.35 21.19
N THR A 304 -1.69 8.55 20.15
CA THR A 304 -0.70 8.25 19.13
C THR A 304 -1.31 8.49 17.76
N GLY A 305 -0.53 9.05 16.82
CA GLY A 305 -0.93 9.18 15.41
C GLY A 305 -2.09 10.17 15.12
N LEU A 306 -2.61 10.89 16.13
CA LEU A 306 -3.66 11.88 15.96
C LEU A 306 -3.08 13.30 16.00
N THR A 307 -3.57 14.15 15.10
CA THR A 307 -3.19 15.57 15.06
C THR A 307 -4.31 16.48 15.58
N LYS A 308 -5.57 16.08 15.37
CA LYS A 308 -6.76 16.87 15.72
C LYS A 308 -7.86 16.01 16.33
N VAL A 309 -8.47 16.52 17.41
CA VAL A 309 -9.57 15.86 18.13
C VAL A 309 -10.70 16.83 18.47
N ASN A 310 -11.91 16.29 18.60
CA ASN A 310 -13.07 16.95 19.18
C ASN A 310 -13.28 16.42 20.60
N ILE A 311 -13.72 17.28 21.51
CA ILE A 311 -14.00 16.95 22.91
C ILE A 311 -15.48 17.17 23.16
N ASN A 312 -16.18 16.13 23.61
CA ASN A 312 -17.60 16.16 23.88
C ASN A 312 -17.87 15.90 25.37
N LEU A 313 -18.92 16.53 25.88
CA LEU A 313 -19.53 16.16 27.15
C LEU A 313 -20.67 15.20 26.87
N LEU A 314 -20.62 14.03 27.50
CA LEU A 314 -21.68 13.02 27.46
C LEU A 314 -22.38 12.94 28.81
N SER A 315 -23.63 12.50 28.79
CA SER A 315 -24.39 12.14 29.99
C SER A 315 -24.91 10.72 29.85
N GLN A 316 -24.84 9.95 30.93
CA GLN A 316 -25.33 8.58 31.01
C GLN A 316 -26.58 8.54 31.89
N LYS A 317 -27.65 7.89 31.39
CA LYS A 317 -28.85 7.65 32.17
C LYS A 317 -28.61 6.58 33.24
N MET A 318 -28.80 6.89 34.51
CA MET A 318 -28.72 5.90 35.58
C MET A 318 -29.81 4.81 35.40
N GLY A 319 -29.40 3.54 35.48
CA GLY A 319 -30.26 2.37 35.29
C GLY A 319 -30.31 1.80 33.87
N ALA A 320 -29.72 2.46 32.87
CA ALA A 320 -29.49 1.91 31.53
C ALA A 320 -27.99 1.59 31.37
N LEU A 321 -27.64 0.33 31.15
CA LEU A 321 -26.25 -0.15 31.17
C LEU A 321 -25.35 0.37 30.01
N SER A 322 -25.81 1.25 29.13
CA SER A 322 -24.99 1.70 27.98
C SER A 322 -25.41 2.99 27.26
N ASP A 323 -26.52 3.62 27.60
CA ASP A 323 -27.02 4.75 26.80
C ASP A 323 -26.40 6.06 27.27
N THR A 324 -25.24 6.39 26.70
CA THR A 324 -24.67 7.74 26.75
C THR A 324 -25.21 8.58 25.61
N TYR A 325 -25.61 9.81 25.90
CA TYR A 325 -25.97 10.78 24.87
C TYR A 325 -25.08 12.01 24.97
N LYS A 326 -24.81 12.63 23.82
CA LYS A 326 -24.02 13.85 23.75
C LYS A 326 -24.83 15.02 24.29
N VAL A 327 -24.30 15.68 25.32
CA VAL A 327 -24.86 16.91 25.90
C VAL A 327 -24.44 18.10 25.04
N THR A 328 -23.14 18.27 24.83
CA THR A 328 -22.59 19.38 24.05
C THR A 328 -21.18 19.06 23.54
N SER A 329 -20.70 19.82 22.55
CA SER A 329 -19.28 19.85 22.18
C SER A 329 -18.55 20.85 23.08
N ILE A 330 -17.56 20.41 23.84
CA ILE A 330 -16.70 21.28 24.65
C ILE A 330 -15.74 22.05 23.74
N ALA A 331 -15.14 21.35 22.76
CA ALA A 331 -14.21 21.93 21.80
C ALA A 331 -14.14 21.10 20.52
N ILE A 332 -13.77 21.73 19.41
CA ILE A 332 -13.57 21.08 18.12
C ILE A 332 -12.18 21.42 17.56
N ASP A 333 -11.63 20.51 16.75
CA ASP A 333 -10.33 20.69 16.07
C ASP A 333 -9.17 21.09 17.00
N VAL A 334 -9.18 20.55 18.22
CA VAL A 334 -8.15 20.72 19.24
C VAL A 334 -6.88 19.98 18.81
N ASP A 335 -5.72 20.58 19.02
CA ASP A 335 -4.42 19.95 18.77
C ASP A 335 -4.20 18.76 19.74
N ALA A 336 -4.29 17.55 19.18
CA ALA A 336 -4.22 16.31 19.96
C ALA A 336 -2.84 16.10 20.60
N THR A 337 -1.78 16.71 20.04
CA THR A 337 -0.40 16.56 20.52
C THR A 337 -0.12 17.29 21.84
N LYS A 338 -1.03 18.18 22.26
CA LYS A 338 -0.93 18.86 23.57
C LYS A 338 -1.29 17.97 24.75
N SER A 339 -1.90 16.80 24.50
CA SER A 339 -2.31 15.84 25.54
C SER A 339 -3.21 16.43 26.63
N SER A 340 -3.78 17.60 26.40
CA SER A 340 -4.57 18.34 27.39
C SER A 340 -5.41 19.45 26.79
N TYR A 341 -6.55 19.74 27.44
CA TYR A 341 -7.43 20.86 27.12
C TYR A 341 -7.95 21.51 28.40
N LEU A 342 -7.82 22.83 28.50
CA LEU A 342 -8.30 23.61 29.63
C LEU A 342 -9.76 24.01 29.41
N TRP A 343 -10.67 23.38 30.14
CA TRP A 343 -12.11 23.62 30.03
C TRP A 343 -12.62 24.54 31.13
N ASN A 344 -13.13 25.71 30.74
CA ASN A 344 -13.94 26.56 31.61
C ASN A 344 -15.39 26.06 31.58
N ILE A 345 -15.86 25.48 32.69
CA ILE A 345 -17.20 24.93 32.78
C ILE A 345 -18.19 26.09 32.88
N PRO A 346 -19.15 26.24 31.95
CA PRO A 346 -20.12 27.34 32.01
C PRO A 346 -21.03 27.21 33.24
N ALA A 347 -21.61 28.34 33.67
CA ALA A 347 -22.57 28.39 34.78
C ALA A 347 -23.79 27.48 34.55
N GLU A 348 -24.18 27.35 33.28
CA GLU A 348 -25.26 26.47 32.84
C GLU A 348 -24.71 25.46 31.82
N ILE A 349 -24.85 24.18 32.14
CA ILE A 349 -24.69 23.10 31.16
C ILE A 349 -26.07 22.90 30.52
N PRO A 350 -26.19 22.93 29.18
CA PRO A 350 -27.45 22.70 28.50
C PRO A 350 -27.85 21.23 28.66
N ILE A 351 -28.40 20.88 29.82
CA ILE A 351 -29.05 19.60 30.04
C ILE A 351 -30.40 19.73 29.35
N SER A 352 -30.58 19.04 28.21
CA SER A 352 -31.92 18.85 27.67
C SER A 352 -32.75 18.20 28.77
N SER A 353 -33.67 18.96 29.34
CA SER A 353 -34.59 18.58 30.42
C SER A 353 -34.90 17.08 30.43
N ILE A 354 -34.19 16.31 31.26
CA ILE A 354 -34.75 15.06 31.77
C ILE A 354 -35.88 15.54 32.68
N SER A 355 -37.10 15.35 32.18
CA SER A 355 -38.39 15.68 32.78
C SER A 355 -38.36 15.82 34.30
N ASP A 356 -38.96 16.90 34.79
CA ASP A 356 -39.39 17.22 36.15
C ASP A 356 -39.84 16.01 36.99
N SER A 357 -38.89 15.15 37.40
CA SER A 357 -39.14 14.03 38.30
C SER A 357 -38.57 14.38 39.67
N PRO A 358 -39.41 14.72 40.65
CA PRO A 358 -38.97 15.12 41.99
C PRO A 358 -38.45 13.94 42.85
N TYR A 359 -38.21 12.76 42.26
CA TYR A 359 -37.86 11.53 42.99
C TYR A 359 -36.53 10.88 42.64
N LEU A 360 -35.68 11.51 41.82
CA LEU A 360 -34.33 10.97 41.57
C LEU A 360 -33.28 11.97 42.06
N PHE A 361 -32.62 11.62 43.16
CA PHE A 361 -31.29 12.12 43.49
C PHE A 361 -30.24 11.56 42.50
N ASP A 362 -30.55 11.58 41.19
CA ASP A 362 -29.63 11.16 40.13
C ASP A 362 -28.67 12.31 39.91
N TYR A 363 -27.48 12.21 40.52
CA TYR A 363 -26.35 13.02 40.07
C TYR A 363 -26.15 12.70 38.58
N PRO A 364 -26.19 13.70 37.68
CA PRO A 364 -26.00 13.43 36.27
C PRO A 364 -24.60 12.82 36.10
N CYS A 365 -24.57 11.54 35.73
CA CYS A 365 -23.35 10.84 35.38
C CYS A 365 -22.83 11.45 34.09
N HIS A 366 -21.72 12.18 34.17
CA HIS A 366 -21.06 12.73 33.00
C HIS A 366 -19.85 11.89 32.62
N LYS A 367 -19.56 11.86 31.32
CA LYS A 367 -18.33 11.32 30.76
C LYS A 367 -17.75 12.31 29.76
N ILE A 368 -16.43 12.38 29.67
CA ILE A 368 -15.77 13.08 28.57
C ILE A 368 -15.55 12.07 27.45
N GLU A 369 -15.77 12.51 26.22
CA GLU A 369 -15.34 11.78 25.03
C GLU A 369 -14.32 12.63 24.28
N VAL A 370 -13.21 12.01 23.89
CA VAL A 370 -12.25 12.60 22.97
C VAL A 370 -12.21 11.73 21.72
N VAL A 371 -12.50 12.33 20.57
CA VAL A 371 -12.69 11.63 19.30
C VAL A 371 -11.94 12.33 18.18
N ASP A 372 -11.38 11.55 17.25
CA ASP A 372 -10.78 12.06 16.00
C ASP A 372 -11.69 13.09 15.32
N SER A 373 -11.15 14.27 14.99
CA SER A 373 -11.97 15.36 14.46
C SER A 373 -12.51 15.13 13.05
N ARG A 374 -12.04 14.09 12.35
CA ARG A 374 -12.58 13.64 11.05
C ARG A 374 -13.91 12.91 11.18
N TYR A 375 -14.23 12.40 12.38
CA TYR A 375 -15.48 11.69 12.64
C TYR A 375 -16.70 12.56 12.34
N GLY A 376 -17.62 12.04 11.52
CA GLY A 376 -18.86 12.73 11.14
C GLY A 376 -18.72 13.81 10.05
N ARG A 377 -17.50 14.15 9.61
CA ARG A 377 -17.26 15.05 8.46
C ARG A 377 -16.96 14.31 7.16
N ASP A 378 -16.38 13.13 7.27
CA ASP A 378 -15.96 12.33 6.11
C ASP A 378 -16.68 10.98 6.12
N SER A 379 -17.54 10.76 5.13
CA SER A 379 -18.29 9.51 4.94
C SER A 379 -17.40 8.30 4.63
N VAL A 380 -16.09 8.49 4.43
CA VAL A 380 -15.11 7.45 4.10
C VAL A 380 -14.37 6.92 5.36
N VAL A 381 -14.47 7.58 6.51
CA VAL A 381 -13.78 7.14 7.74
C VAL A 381 -14.47 5.92 8.35
N THR A 382 -13.93 4.73 8.07
CA THR A 382 -14.44 3.44 8.57
C THR A 382 -13.91 3.05 9.95
N LYS A 383 -12.85 3.72 10.43
CA LYS A 383 -12.23 3.50 11.75
C LYS A 383 -12.18 4.80 12.53
N VAL A 384 -12.93 4.86 13.63
CA VAL A 384 -13.03 6.03 14.50
C VAL A 384 -12.15 5.79 15.71
N PHE A 385 -11.17 6.66 15.92
CA PHE A 385 -10.37 6.64 17.15
C PHE A 385 -11.06 7.56 18.15
N SER A 386 -11.68 6.96 19.15
CA SER A 386 -12.37 7.66 20.24
C SER A 386 -12.12 6.94 21.54
N ASP A 387 -12.10 7.70 22.61
CA ASP A 387 -12.15 7.17 23.96
C ASP A 387 -13.10 7.98 24.84
N GLN A 388 -13.63 7.33 25.87
CA GLN A 388 -14.53 7.93 26.84
C GLN A 388 -14.01 7.68 28.26
N SER A 389 -14.29 8.59 29.19
CA SER A 389 -14.00 8.37 30.61
C SER A 389 -14.50 6.99 31.06
N ASP A 390 -13.66 6.26 31.78
CA ASP A 390 -13.93 4.89 32.24
C ASP A 390 -15.20 4.84 33.13
N ASP A 391 -15.32 5.79 34.05
CA ASP A 391 -16.47 5.92 34.95
C ASP A 391 -17.05 7.35 34.95
N CYS A 392 -18.20 7.49 35.59
CA CYS A 392 -18.91 8.75 35.76
C CYS A 392 -18.12 9.75 36.59
N PHE A 393 -18.08 11.01 36.17
CA PHE A 393 -17.78 12.15 37.03
C PHE A 393 -19.01 13.04 37.20
N SER A 394 -18.97 13.93 38.19
CA SER A 394 -20.07 14.84 38.53
C SER A 394 -19.69 16.29 38.27
N ILE A 395 -20.62 17.05 37.68
CA ILE A 395 -20.54 18.50 37.57
C ILE A 395 -21.62 19.06 38.48
N VAL A 396 -21.23 19.87 39.46
CA VAL A 396 -22.13 20.41 40.48
C VAL A 396 -22.01 21.93 40.54
N SER A 397 -23.06 22.59 41.02
CA SER A 397 -22.93 23.98 41.45
C SER A 397 -22.21 24.04 42.80
N ALA A 398 -21.35 25.03 43.00
CA ALA A 398 -20.83 25.32 44.33
C ALA A 398 -22.02 25.69 45.21
N THR A 399 -22.39 24.83 46.16
CA THR A 399 -23.43 25.14 47.13
C THR A 399 -22.91 26.20 48.08
N THR A 400 -23.07 27.47 47.74
CA THR A 400 -23.07 28.52 48.74
C THR A 400 -24.34 28.32 49.55
N ASN A 401 -24.24 27.75 50.76
CA ASN A 401 -25.41 27.49 51.59
C ASN A 401 -26.22 28.79 51.80
N PRO A 402 -27.56 28.75 51.72
CA PRO A 402 -28.36 29.90 52.09
C PRO A 402 -28.15 30.20 53.57
N ARG A 403 -28.13 31.49 53.90
CA ARG A 403 -28.02 31.96 55.28
C ARG A 403 -28.79 33.26 55.46
N VAL A 404 -29.30 33.44 56.67
CA VAL A 404 -29.97 34.64 57.12
C VAL A 404 -29.27 35.18 58.37
N THR A 405 -29.29 36.49 58.59
CA THR A 405 -28.67 37.15 59.74
C THR A 405 -29.52 38.31 60.21
N VAL A 406 -29.89 38.36 61.49
CA VAL A 406 -30.68 39.40 62.14
C VAL A 406 -29.74 40.53 62.61
N PHE A 407 -30.08 41.77 62.25
CA PHE A 407 -29.32 42.96 62.63
C PHE A 407 -30.01 43.84 63.67
N SER A 408 -31.34 43.91 63.64
CA SER A 408 -32.10 44.71 64.59
C SER A 408 -33.49 44.12 64.78
N PRO A 409 -33.95 43.90 66.03
CA PRO A 409 -33.16 44.00 67.25
C PRO A 409 -32.16 42.84 67.32
N ASN A 410 -30.94 43.08 67.78
CA ASN A 410 -29.94 42.03 67.99
C ASN A 410 -29.55 41.86 69.47
N GLY A 411 -30.08 42.69 70.36
CA GLY A 411 -29.94 42.53 71.80
C GLY A 411 -29.79 43.84 72.57
N GLY A 412 -30.47 43.91 73.73
CA GLY A 412 -30.36 45.04 74.65
C GLY A 412 -31.21 46.26 74.30
N GLU A 413 -31.88 46.29 73.15
CA GLU A 413 -32.76 47.38 72.77
C GLU A 413 -33.98 47.47 73.70
N VAL A 414 -34.48 48.69 73.91
CA VAL A 414 -35.68 48.96 74.69
C VAL A 414 -36.72 49.60 73.78
N TRP A 415 -37.69 48.79 73.36
CA TRP A 415 -38.80 49.22 72.51
C TRP A 415 -40.02 49.59 73.35
N LYS A 416 -40.75 50.61 72.91
CA LYS A 416 -41.92 51.13 73.62
C LYS A 416 -43.21 50.70 72.93
N ILE A 417 -44.20 50.32 73.73
CA ILE A 417 -45.55 49.99 73.25
C ILE A 417 -46.15 51.16 72.46
N GLY A 418 -46.77 50.85 71.33
CA GLY A 418 -47.42 51.82 70.44
C GLY A 418 -46.45 52.62 69.57
N LYS A 419 -45.16 52.28 69.56
CA LYS A 419 -44.17 52.82 68.62
C LYS A 419 -43.89 51.79 67.53
N THR A 420 -43.51 52.31 66.36
CA THR A 420 -43.07 51.50 65.22
C THR A 420 -41.56 51.41 65.23
N TYR A 421 -41.04 50.20 65.14
CA TYR A 421 -39.61 49.91 65.00
C TYR A 421 -39.36 49.06 63.76
N THR A 422 -38.17 49.19 63.17
CA THR A 422 -37.78 48.38 62.02
C THR A 422 -37.04 47.13 62.50
N ILE A 423 -37.54 45.98 62.08
CA ILE A 423 -36.83 44.71 62.16
C ILE A 423 -35.95 44.61 60.91
N GLN A 424 -34.66 44.33 61.05
CA GLN A 424 -33.69 44.31 59.94
C GLN A 424 -32.92 43.00 59.92
N TRP A 425 -32.66 42.49 58.73
CA TRP A 425 -31.88 41.28 58.49
C TRP A 425 -31.20 41.37 57.11
N SER A 426 -30.29 40.42 56.85
CA SER A 426 -29.83 40.10 55.51
C SER A 426 -30.03 38.62 55.22
N SER A 427 -30.35 38.31 53.97
CA SER A 427 -30.36 36.95 53.43
C SER A 427 -29.33 36.85 52.30
N SER A 428 -28.80 35.66 52.07
CA SER A 428 -27.89 35.41 50.94
C SER A 428 -28.01 33.97 50.46
N ASN A 429 -27.74 33.76 49.18
CA ASN A 429 -27.78 32.48 48.49
C ASN A 429 -29.14 31.75 48.55
N PHE A 430 -30.24 32.51 48.63
CA PHE A 430 -31.59 31.98 48.48
C PHE A 430 -32.02 32.06 47.00
N PRO A 431 -32.69 31.03 46.45
CA PRO A 431 -33.33 31.09 45.14
C PRO A 431 -34.34 32.23 44.98
N VAL A 432 -34.51 32.71 43.75
CA VAL A 432 -35.56 33.69 43.41
C VAL A 432 -36.94 33.11 43.75
N GLY A 433 -37.79 33.91 44.39
CA GLY A 433 -39.15 33.49 44.80
C GLY A 433 -39.23 32.82 46.17
N ASN A 434 -38.10 32.61 46.87
CA ASN A 434 -38.12 32.14 48.25
C ASN A 434 -38.59 33.22 49.23
N ASN A 435 -39.21 32.75 50.31
CA ASN A 435 -39.75 33.58 51.36
C ASN A 435 -39.18 33.23 52.74
N ILE A 436 -39.36 34.18 53.66
CA ILE A 436 -38.98 34.09 55.08
C ILE A 436 -40.16 34.49 55.97
N ASP A 437 -40.15 33.97 57.19
CA ASP A 437 -41.06 34.33 58.26
C ASP A 437 -40.27 35.02 59.39
N ILE A 438 -40.95 35.91 60.11
CA ILE A 438 -40.40 36.61 61.27
C ILE A 438 -41.22 36.21 62.49
N GLU A 439 -40.57 35.60 63.47
CA GLU A 439 -41.18 35.17 64.72
C GLU A 439 -40.64 36.00 65.90
N LEU A 440 -41.55 36.35 66.81
CA LEU A 440 -41.23 36.90 68.12
C LEU A 440 -41.15 35.75 69.12
N ILE A 441 -40.00 35.61 69.78
CA ILE A 441 -39.73 34.54 70.75
C ILE A 441 -39.74 35.14 72.15
N GLY A 442 -40.69 34.74 73.00
CA GLY A 442 -40.71 35.10 74.42
C GLY A 442 -39.57 34.42 75.18
N VAL A 443 -38.85 35.19 76.00
CA VAL A 443 -37.79 34.67 76.87
C VAL A 443 -38.27 34.74 78.32
N ASP A 444 -38.84 33.64 78.82
CA ASP A 444 -39.09 33.48 80.24
C ASP A 444 -37.85 32.91 80.96
N GLY A 445 -37.75 33.14 82.27
CA GLY A 445 -36.64 32.61 83.08
C GLY A 445 -36.71 31.09 83.34
N ALA A 446 -37.68 30.39 82.75
CA ALA A 446 -37.98 28.98 82.99
C ALA A 446 -37.66 28.06 81.80
N GLY A 447 -37.21 28.61 80.66
CA GLY A 447 -36.80 27.84 79.49
C GLY A 447 -37.94 27.46 78.54
N ASN A 448 -39.14 28.01 78.73
CA ASN A 448 -40.26 27.83 77.79
C ASN A 448 -40.34 29.03 76.84
N SER A 449 -40.00 28.81 75.57
CA SER A 449 -40.11 29.84 74.54
C SER A 449 -41.46 29.77 73.82
N VAL A 450 -42.35 30.71 74.10
CA VAL A 450 -43.56 30.93 73.29
C VAL A 450 -43.18 31.67 72.02
N ARG A 451 -43.53 31.12 70.85
CA ARG A 451 -43.29 31.73 69.54
C ARG A 451 -44.58 32.36 69.00
N LYS A 452 -44.47 33.55 68.44
CA LYS A 452 -45.56 34.25 67.75
C LYS A 452 -45.07 34.75 66.40
N THR A 453 -45.65 34.28 65.31
CA THR A 453 -45.36 34.81 63.97
C THR A 453 -45.84 36.26 63.88
N LEU A 454 -44.91 37.18 63.58
CA LEU A 454 -45.20 38.60 63.34
C LEU A 454 -45.52 38.85 61.87
N PHE A 455 -44.73 38.24 60.99
CA PHE A 455 -44.87 38.34 59.54
C PHE A 455 -44.60 36.97 58.92
N SER A 456 -45.36 36.64 57.89
CA SER A 456 -45.20 35.38 57.16
C SER A 456 -45.03 35.65 55.67
N SER A 457 -44.28 34.80 55.00
CA SER A 457 -44.11 34.79 53.54
C SER A 457 -43.56 36.10 52.97
N LEU A 458 -42.63 36.76 53.67
CA LEU A 458 -41.94 37.93 53.15
C LEU A 458 -40.91 37.52 52.10
N PRO A 459 -40.69 38.28 51.03
CA PRO A 459 -39.60 38.03 50.08
C PRO A 459 -38.26 38.00 50.80
N HIS A 460 -37.46 36.96 50.56
CA HIS A 460 -36.20 36.79 51.29
C HIS A 460 -35.22 37.96 51.08
N ASP A 461 -35.26 38.62 49.93
CA ASP A 461 -34.39 39.73 49.50
C ASP A 461 -34.77 41.09 50.11
N SER A 462 -35.88 41.15 50.85
CA SER A 462 -36.18 42.31 51.69
C SER A 462 -35.17 42.43 52.84
N THR A 463 -34.81 43.66 53.19
CA THR A 463 -33.78 43.98 54.21
C THR A 463 -34.37 44.43 55.55
N GLY A 464 -35.69 44.56 55.62
CA GLY A 464 -36.37 44.93 56.85
C GLY A 464 -37.89 45.07 56.72
N VAL A 465 -38.58 45.06 57.86
CA VAL A 465 -40.02 45.33 57.96
C VAL A 465 -40.31 46.21 59.18
N ASN A 466 -41.27 47.12 59.05
CA ASN A 466 -41.72 47.98 60.14
C ASN A 466 -42.78 47.26 60.98
N TRP A 467 -42.52 47.14 62.28
CA TRP A 467 -43.42 46.53 63.25
C TRP A 467 -43.96 47.56 64.24
N LEU A 468 -45.28 47.75 64.25
CA LEU A 468 -45.98 48.51 65.28
C LEU A 468 -46.16 47.64 66.52
N VAL A 469 -45.49 48.00 67.63
CA VAL A 469 -45.50 47.21 68.86
C VAL A 469 -46.89 47.22 69.52
N PRO A 470 -47.58 46.08 69.62
CA PRO A 470 -48.94 46.00 70.18
C PRO A 470 -49.00 46.28 71.70
N ALA A 471 -50.20 46.65 72.18
CA ALA A 471 -50.43 47.04 73.58
C ALA A 471 -50.17 45.95 74.62
N ASP A 472 -50.25 44.68 74.22
CA ASP A 472 -50.13 43.49 75.06
C ASP A 472 -48.72 42.86 75.04
N SER A 473 -47.74 43.51 74.41
CA SER A 473 -46.42 42.92 74.13
C SER A 473 -45.34 43.26 75.17
N LYS A 474 -45.70 43.60 76.42
CA LYS A 474 -44.71 43.92 77.47
C LYS A 474 -43.93 42.65 77.86
N GLY A 475 -42.60 42.67 77.75
CA GLY A 475 -41.77 41.52 78.09
C GLY A 475 -40.34 41.59 77.55
N LYS A 476 -39.64 40.45 77.57
CA LYS A 476 -38.33 40.26 76.95
C LYS A 476 -38.44 39.26 75.81
N TYR A 477 -37.87 39.60 74.67
CA TYR A 477 -38.04 38.82 73.44
C TYR A 477 -36.75 38.72 72.63
N ARG A 478 -36.71 37.77 71.70
CA ARG A 478 -35.77 37.72 70.57
C ARG A 478 -36.58 37.71 69.26
N ILE A 479 -36.00 38.20 68.18
CA ILE A 479 -36.54 38.00 66.84
C ILE A 479 -35.87 36.78 66.24
N ARG A 480 -36.66 35.94 65.57
CA ARG A 480 -36.20 34.88 64.69
C ARG A 480 -36.61 35.20 63.28
N VAL A 481 -35.67 35.09 62.35
CA VAL A 481 -35.98 35.06 60.91
C VAL A 481 -35.73 33.63 60.41
N ILE A 482 -36.72 33.02 59.78
CA ILE A 482 -36.67 31.61 59.37
C ILE A 482 -37.17 31.40 57.94
N SER A 483 -36.55 30.48 57.22
CA SER A 483 -37.03 29.94 55.95
C SER A 483 -37.13 28.41 56.03
N TYR A 484 -38.26 27.88 55.57
CA TYR A 484 -38.58 26.44 55.61
C TYR A 484 -38.22 25.69 54.32
N ALA A 485 -37.77 26.41 53.28
CA ALA A 485 -37.71 25.88 51.91
C ALA A 485 -36.36 25.23 51.53
N PHE A 486 -35.34 25.26 52.40
CA PHE A 486 -34.00 24.82 51.98
C PHE A 486 -33.12 24.24 53.11
N VAL A 487 -32.18 23.37 52.71
CA VAL A 487 -31.18 22.76 53.58
C VAL A 487 -30.00 23.71 53.78
N CYS A 488 -29.80 24.16 55.00
CA CYS A 488 -28.83 25.20 55.32
C CYS A 488 -27.66 24.55 56.03
N GLY A 489 -26.57 24.30 55.30
CA GLY A 489 -25.28 23.80 55.80
C GLY A 489 -25.33 22.71 56.87
N GLY A 490 -25.17 21.45 56.45
CA GLY A 490 -25.29 20.28 57.34
C GLY A 490 -26.70 19.68 57.29
N ASN A 491 -27.01 18.74 58.19
CA ASN A 491 -28.28 17.99 58.20
C ASN A 491 -29.50 18.83 58.67
N GLN A 492 -29.48 20.17 58.54
CA GLN A 492 -30.56 21.04 58.98
C GLN A 492 -31.47 21.44 57.82
N SER A 493 -32.77 21.16 57.96
CA SER A 493 -33.81 21.38 56.94
C SER A 493 -34.39 22.80 56.91
N THR A 494 -33.89 23.72 57.74
CA THR A 494 -34.38 25.11 57.81
C THR A 494 -33.22 26.09 57.98
N CYS A 495 -33.32 27.24 57.31
CA CYS A 495 -32.44 28.37 57.53
C CYS A 495 -33.06 29.25 58.59
N LEU A 496 -32.39 29.47 59.71
CA LEU A 496 -32.87 30.43 60.69
C LEU A 496 -31.72 31.19 61.33
N ASP A 497 -32.04 32.39 61.81
CA ASP A 497 -31.19 33.15 62.71
C ASP A 497 -32.04 33.85 63.77
N ASP A 498 -31.49 33.95 64.97
CA ASP A 498 -32.12 34.58 66.13
C ASP A 498 -31.30 35.82 66.51
N SER A 499 -31.95 36.84 67.08
CA SER A 499 -31.24 37.90 67.78
C SER A 499 -30.23 37.32 68.79
N ASP A 500 -29.00 37.82 68.80
CA ASP A 500 -27.90 37.36 69.65
C ASP A 500 -28.27 37.41 71.14
N ALA A 501 -28.97 38.46 71.55
CA ALA A 501 -29.52 38.62 72.90
C ALA A 501 -30.96 39.14 72.88
N SER A 502 -31.61 39.12 74.06
CA SER A 502 -32.97 39.60 74.19
C SER A 502 -33.05 41.13 74.16
N PHE A 503 -34.08 41.66 73.52
CA PHE A 503 -34.54 43.04 73.66
C PHE A 503 -35.75 43.10 74.60
N SER A 504 -36.07 44.28 75.12
CA SER A 504 -37.18 44.49 76.06
C SER A 504 -38.24 45.41 75.48
N ILE A 505 -39.51 45.05 75.69
CA ILE A 505 -40.66 45.89 75.36
C ILE A 505 -41.26 46.45 76.65
N VAL A 506 -41.35 47.77 76.76
CA VAL A 506 -41.80 48.49 77.95
C VAL A 506 -43.01 49.37 77.67
N ILE A 507 -43.77 49.67 78.72
CA ILE A 507 -44.90 50.60 78.66
C ILE A 507 -44.38 52.00 78.39
N THR A 508 -45.07 52.75 77.53
CA THR A 508 -44.84 54.18 77.36
C THR A 508 -45.32 54.89 78.62
N THR A 509 -44.43 55.18 79.57
CA THR A 509 -44.74 56.13 80.64
C THR A 509 -44.73 57.52 80.00
N THR A 510 -45.89 58.16 79.91
CA THR A 510 -45.92 59.62 79.76
C THR A 510 -45.22 60.24 80.98
N PRO A 511 -44.35 61.24 80.78
CA PRO A 511 -43.66 61.93 81.88
C PRO A 511 -44.63 62.46 82.94
#